data_AF-A0A3N1J6P2-F1
#
_entry.id   AF-A0A3N1J6P2-F1
#
_cell.length_a   1.000
_cell.length_b   1.000
_cell.length_c   1.000
_cell.angle_alpha   90.00
_cell.angle_beta   90.00
_cell.angle_gamma   90.00
#
_symmetry.space_group_name_H-M   'P 1'
#
loop_
_entity.id
_entity.type
_entity.pdbx_description
1 polymer ?
#
loop_
_entity_poly.entity_id
_entity_poly.type
_entity_poly.pdbx_seq_one_letter_code
_entity_poly.pdbx_strand_id
1 'polypeptide(L)'
;MIQRLTAVLRPRTREEGEVGFTVIEVMVAMIVFAVMSVGIAYGIASTLQLTQNSRGRETAVALASQDIDQLRQTAAASTSGIFSIASKSGSANTKTLGGVTYNIDRAVTWVQSDGASGACGTSTGKLAYKSVVETVTWNNGRGGTSSTSVGSAIAPSDAVTDPGYGTVIISAVDASGAANPGVAITITPVADGTGKNLGTAPQPTDSQGCSYAVNVIPGDYTVTATTTGGIDTAQSQPSIQTPITVTAGASSPVPFVYDTASTLTLQYASTYNATLPTNMSTVLSSPAGGLDTVTPWDVTSSSLRVTSASRPSLPVFPFTSGYTVYAGPYSNSTNAATSCQSPNPAAWSTASQSAAIGASPAAVATSPGQPASASVMMGVATISGVKGRYITAISSAIPGAGDPGCSAGMTMKFPVTTGDTATIALPFGTWVVYSGTSYGSTSKNEIVSNASNVKPVTPGNVNQKTALIIINYDNTLTLDPRGQTS
;
A
#
# COMPACT_ATOMS: atom_id res chain seq x y z
N MET A 1 -89.06 42.60 -57.63
CA MET A 1 -88.94 41.70 -56.47
C MET A 1 -89.72 40.44 -56.83
N ILE A 2 -89.18 39.25 -57.09
CA ILE A 2 -87.96 38.59 -56.64
C ILE A 2 -87.59 37.59 -57.77
N GLN A 3 -86.60 37.93 -58.59
CA GLN A 3 -85.87 37.01 -59.48
C GLN A 3 -84.78 36.29 -58.67
N ARG A 4 -85.15 35.56 -57.62
CA ARG A 4 -84.19 34.83 -56.76
C ARG A 4 -84.67 33.46 -56.32
N LEU A 5 -85.16 32.64 -57.25
CA LEU A 5 -85.52 31.25 -56.88
C LEU A 5 -85.17 30.18 -57.92
N THR A 6 -84.39 30.50 -58.96
CA THR A 6 -84.00 29.52 -59.99
C THR A 6 -82.49 29.23 -60.06
N ALA A 7 -81.70 29.67 -59.07
CA ALA A 7 -80.25 29.45 -59.05
C ALA A 7 -79.79 28.22 -58.24
N VAL A 8 -80.69 27.45 -57.61
CA VAL A 8 -80.29 26.40 -56.64
C VAL A 8 -80.54 24.96 -57.12
N LEU A 9 -81.13 24.74 -58.29
CA LEU A 9 -81.36 23.40 -58.81
C LEU A 9 -80.84 23.23 -60.25
N ARG A 10 -79.54 23.45 -60.43
CA ARG A 10 -78.81 22.76 -61.51
C ARG A 10 -78.33 21.42 -60.95
N PRO A 11 -78.79 20.28 -61.51
CA PRO A 11 -78.09 19.02 -61.32
C PRO A 11 -76.68 19.24 -61.85
N ARG A 12 -75.67 19.18 -60.98
CA ARG A 12 -74.30 19.00 -61.43
C ARG A 12 -74.30 17.65 -62.14
N THR A 13 -74.11 17.72 -63.44
CA THR A 13 -73.87 16.58 -64.32
C THR A 13 -72.77 15.71 -63.70
N ARG A 14 -73.02 14.41 -63.67
CA ARG A 14 -72.21 13.36 -63.05
C ARG A 14 -70.97 13.01 -63.89
N GLU A 15 -70.43 13.96 -64.64
CA GLU A 15 -69.49 13.67 -65.74
C GLU A 15 -68.18 14.46 -65.74
N GLU A 16 -67.90 15.28 -64.74
CA GLU A 16 -66.58 15.92 -64.63
C GLU A 16 -65.93 15.56 -63.30
N GLY A 17 -65.12 14.50 -63.30
CA GLY A 17 -64.23 14.23 -62.20
C GLY A 17 -63.70 12.81 -62.03
N GLU A 18 -64.17 11.81 -62.79
CA GLU A 18 -63.47 10.52 -62.85
C GLU A 18 -62.35 10.57 -63.88
N VAL A 19 -61.41 11.51 -63.69
CA VAL A 19 -60.09 11.41 -64.33
C VAL A 19 -59.37 10.33 -63.56
N GLY A 20 -59.23 9.14 -64.16
CA GLY A 20 -58.47 8.05 -63.58
C GLY A 20 -57.09 8.54 -63.15
N PHE A 21 -56.74 8.32 -61.89
CA PHE A 21 -55.43 8.67 -61.34
C PHE A 21 -54.34 8.15 -62.28
N THR A 22 -53.44 9.04 -62.71
CA THR A 22 -52.29 8.61 -63.51
C THR A 22 -51.37 7.76 -62.63
N VAL A 23 -50.75 6.70 -63.17
CA VAL A 23 -49.84 5.81 -62.41
C VAL A 23 -48.73 6.60 -61.70
N ILE A 24 -48.27 7.70 -62.31
CA ILE A 24 -47.26 8.61 -61.74
C ILE A 24 -47.78 9.33 -60.49
N GLU A 25 -49.04 9.76 -60.47
CA GLU A 25 -49.65 10.45 -59.33
C GLU A 25 -49.78 9.53 -58.11
N VAL A 26 -50.13 8.25 -58.35
CA VAL A 26 -50.15 7.23 -57.30
C VAL A 26 -48.73 6.94 -56.76
N MET A 27 -47.72 6.88 -57.64
CA MET A 27 -46.32 6.70 -57.20
C MET A 27 -45.81 7.88 -56.36
N VAL A 28 -46.08 9.12 -56.78
CA VAL A 28 -45.66 10.31 -56.01
C VAL A 28 -46.41 10.38 -54.68
N ALA A 29 -47.71 10.11 -54.67
CA ALA A 29 -48.50 10.06 -53.44
C ALA A 29 -47.97 9.00 -52.46
N MET A 30 -47.58 7.82 -52.95
CA MET A 30 -46.97 6.77 -52.13
C MET A 30 -45.60 7.16 -51.57
N ILE A 31 -44.76 7.84 -52.36
CA ILE A 31 -43.44 8.32 -51.88
C ILE A 31 -43.59 9.39 -50.81
N VAL A 32 -44.45 10.39 -51.03
CA VAL A 32 -44.71 11.45 -50.04
C VAL A 32 -45.31 10.86 -48.76
N PHE A 33 -46.27 9.94 -48.91
CA PHE A 33 -46.86 9.22 -47.78
C PHE A 33 -45.82 8.39 -47.02
N ALA A 34 -44.91 7.71 -47.72
CA ALA A 34 -43.85 6.93 -47.09
C ALA A 34 -42.89 7.82 -46.28
N VAL A 35 -42.46 8.96 -46.83
CA VAL A 35 -41.58 9.91 -46.14
C VAL A 35 -42.27 10.50 -44.89
N MET A 36 -43.54 10.91 -45.02
CA MET A 36 -44.33 11.41 -43.88
C MET A 36 -44.52 10.33 -42.82
N SER A 37 -44.80 9.09 -43.23
CA SER A 37 -45.00 7.95 -42.31
C SER A 37 -43.73 7.64 -41.52
N VAL A 38 -42.55 7.67 -42.16
CA VAL A 38 -41.27 7.47 -41.47
C VAL A 38 -41.02 8.60 -40.46
N GLY A 39 -41.32 9.85 -40.82
CA GLY A 39 -41.20 11.00 -39.92
C GLY A 39 -42.08 10.85 -38.67
N ILE A 40 -43.35 10.44 -38.85
CA ILE A 40 -44.28 10.19 -37.75
C ILE A 40 -43.82 9.01 -36.89
N ALA A 41 -43.41 7.89 -37.51
CA ALA A 41 -42.91 6.73 -36.81
C ALA A 41 -41.68 7.06 -35.94
N TYR A 42 -40.74 7.85 -36.47
CA TYR A 42 -39.58 8.33 -35.73
C TYR A 42 -39.99 9.27 -34.58
N GLY A 43 -40.96 10.16 -34.81
CA GLY A 43 -41.52 11.04 -33.77
C GLY A 43 -42.13 10.26 -32.60
N ILE A 44 -42.91 9.21 -32.90
CA ILE A 44 -43.51 8.32 -31.90
C ILE A 44 -42.42 7.56 -31.14
N ALA A 45 -41.44 6.98 -31.85
CA ALA A 45 -40.35 6.24 -31.24
C ALA A 45 -39.51 7.14 -30.31
N SER A 46 -39.20 8.36 -30.74
CA SER A 46 -38.46 9.35 -29.95
C SER A 46 -39.23 9.75 -28.68
N THR A 47 -40.53 9.99 -28.80
CA THR A 47 -41.41 10.33 -27.67
C THR A 47 -41.53 9.17 -26.68
N LEU A 48 -41.65 7.94 -27.18
CA LEU A 48 -41.70 6.74 -26.34
C LEU A 48 -40.39 6.55 -25.57
N GLN A 49 -39.25 6.75 -26.22
CA GLN A 49 -37.94 6.69 -25.57
C GLN A 49 -37.76 7.79 -24.52
N LEU A 50 -38.19 9.02 -24.81
CA LEU A 50 -38.16 10.12 -23.83
C LEU A 50 -39.03 9.79 -22.60
N THR A 51 -40.19 9.19 -22.82
CA THR A 51 -41.10 8.75 -21.75
C THR A 51 -40.47 7.63 -20.93
N GLN A 52 -39.85 6.64 -21.56
CA GLN A 52 -39.12 5.57 -20.87
C GLN A 52 -37.97 6.13 -20.03
N ASN A 53 -37.20 7.07 -20.57
CA ASN A 53 -36.11 7.70 -19.84
C ASN A 53 -36.60 8.55 -18.65
N SER A 54 -37.72 9.26 -18.83
CA SER A 54 -38.35 10.03 -17.75
C SER A 54 -38.83 9.12 -16.62
N ARG A 55 -39.48 8.00 -16.95
CA ARG A 55 -39.86 6.96 -15.97
C ARG A 55 -38.64 6.33 -15.28
N GLY A 56 -37.56 6.12 -16.04
CA GLY A 56 -36.28 5.66 -15.50
C GLY A 56 -35.74 6.62 -14.44
N ARG A 57 -35.75 7.91 -14.73
CA ARG A 57 -35.32 8.95 -13.79
C ARG A 57 -36.22 9.05 -12.56
N GLU A 58 -37.54 8.99 -12.73
CA GLU A 58 -38.50 8.99 -11.62
C GLU A 58 -38.27 7.80 -10.68
N THR A 59 -38.09 6.60 -11.26
CA THR A 59 -37.78 5.37 -10.52
C THR A 59 -36.45 5.50 -9.79
N ALA A 60 -35.42 6.02 -10.47
CA ALA A 60 -34.09 6.21 -9.89
C ALA A 60 -34.10 7.17 -8.70
N VAL A 61 -34.83 8.29 -8.78
CA VAL A 61 -34.99 9.23 -7.66
C VAL A 61 -35.78 8.60 -6.51
N ALA A 62 -36.82 7.83 -6.80
CA ALA A 62 -37.59 7.11 -5.78
C ALA A 62 -36.74 6.07 -5.05
N LEU A 63 -35.90 5.31 -5.78
CA LEU A 63 -34.97 4.35 -5.21
C LEU A 63 -33.91 5.02 -4.33
N ALA A 64 -33.31 6.11 -4.79
CA ALA A 64 -32.35 6.88 -4.00
C ALA A 64 -32.99 7.45 -2.72
N SER A 65 -34.21 7.99 -2.82
CA SER A 65 -34.93 8.55 -1.68
C SER A 65 -35.31 7.47 -0.66
N GLN A 66 -35.78 6.32 -1.13
CA GLN A 66 -36.06 5.15 -0.27
C GLN A 66 -34.82 4.71 0.50
N ASP A 67 -33.67 4.66 -0.17
CA ASP A 67 -32.42 4.26 0.46
C ASP A 67 -31.95 5.28 1.52
N ILE A 68 -32.03 6.57 1.21
CA ILE A 68 -31.75 7.65 2.19
C ILE A 68 -32.69 7.55 3.40
N ASP A 69 -33.97 7.29 3.21
CA ASP A 69 -34.91 7.15 4.32
C ASP A 69 -34.61 5.91 5.18
N GLN A 70 -34.17 4.81 4.57
CA GLN A 70 -33.67 3.65 5.31
C GLN A 70 -32.42 4.00 6.13
N LEU A 71 -31.50 4.81 5.58
CA LEU A 71 -30.33 5.28 6.30
C LEU A 71 -30.71 6.18 7.49
N ARG A 72 -31.68 7.07 7.32
CA ARG A 72 -32.19 7.90 8.42
C ARG A 72 -32.79 7.05 9.54
N GLN A 73 -33.58 6.03 9.19
CA GLN A 73 -34.12 5.09 10.18
C GLN A 73 -32.99 4.33 10.91
N THR A 74 -31.96 3.91 10.17
CA THR A 74 -30.78 3.25 10.75
C THR A 74 -30.04 4.16 11.72
N ALA A 75 -29.83 5.44 11.37
CA ALA A 75 -29.23 6.42 12.27
C ALA A 75 -30.10 6.69 13.51
N ALA A 76 -31.43 6.69 13.35
CA ALA A 76 -32.36 6.98 14.43
C ALA A 76 -32.61 5.79 15.38
N ALA A 77 -32.28 4.57 14.97
CA ALA A 77 -32.54 3.36 15.74
C ALA A 77 -31.77 3.31 17.08
N SER A 78 -30.58 3.93 17.14
CA SER A 78 -29.79 4.08 18.36
C SER A 78 -28.74 5.19 18.20
N THR A 79 -28.17 5.66 19.31
CA THR A 79 -27.05 6.61 19.31
C THR A 79 -25.84 6.11 18.51
N SER A 80 -25.64 4.79 18.44
CA SER A 80 -24.58 4.16 17.64
C SER A 80 -24.99 3.86 16.20
N GLY A 81 -26.27 4.00 15.85
CA GLY A 81 -26.83 3.64 14.55
C GLY A 81 -26.16 4.38 13.40
N ILE A 82 -25.75 5.63 13.60
CA ILE A 82 -25.05 6.42 12.59
C ILE A 82 -23.71 5.80 12.15
N PHE A 83 -23.03 5.04 13.03
CA PHE A 83 -21.77 4.40 12.68
C PHE A 83 -21.94 3.25 11.69
N SER A 84 -23.13 2.64 11.63
CA SER A 84 -23.44 1.58 10.66
C SER A 84 -23.72 2.08 9.24
N ILE A 85 -23.86 3.40 9.05
CA ILE A 85 -24.06 4.00 7.73
C ILE A 85 -22.71 4.08 7.01
N ALA A 86 -22.45 3.15 6.10
CA ALA A 86 -21.21 3.13 5.31
C ALA A 86 -21.48 3.34 3.82
N SER A 87 -20.45 3.79 3.10
CA SER A 87 -20.42 3.80 1.63
C SER A 87 -20.65 2.40 1.07
N LYS A 88 -21.34 2.31 -0.07
CA LYS A 88 -21.69 1.04 -0.72
C LYS A 88 -21.80 1.24 -2.23
N SER A 89 -21.11 0.45 -3.03
CA SER A 89 -21.13 0.57 -4.49
C SER A 89 -20.98 -0.78 -5.20
N GLY A 90 -21.26 -0.81 -6.50
CA GLY A 90 -20.99 -1.95 -7.39
C GLY A 90 -22.17 -2.90 -7.58
N SER A 91 -21.95 -3.98 -8.35
CA SER A 91 -23.00 -4.87 -8.89
C SER A 91 -23.91 -5.53 -7.85
N ALA A 92 -23.47 -5.58 -6.59
CA ALA A 92 -24.24 -6.10 -5.46
C ALA A 92 -25.29 -5.11 -4.92
N ASN A 93 -25.25 -3.84 -5.32
CA ASN A 93 -26.22 -2.82 -4.93
C ASN A 93 -27.16 -2.43 -6.08
N THR A 94 -27.73 -3.45 -6.71
CA THR A 94 -28.67 -3.28 -7.83
C THR A 94 -30.10 -3.60 -7.45
N LYS A 95 -31.05 -2.93 -8.10
CA LYS A 95 -32.49 -3.24 -8.04
C LYS A 95 -33.04 -3.32 -9.45
N THR A 96 -33.75 -4.39 -9.77
CA THR A 96 -34.39 -4.57 -11.08
C THR A 96 -35.88 -4.28 -10.97
N LEU A 97 -36.36 -3.31 -11.74
CA LEU A 97 -37.77 -2.92 -11.78
C LEU A 97 -38.22 -2.80 -13.24
N GLY A 98 -39.28 -3.53 -13.60
CA GLY A 98 -39.83 -3.48 -14.97
C GLY A 98 -38.84 -3.90 -16.06
N GLY A 99 -37.90 -4.81 -15.74
CA GLY A 99 -36.87 -5.28 -16.68
C GLY A 99 -35.66 -4.32 -16.84
N VAL A 100 -35.63 -3.20 -16.12
CA VAL A 100 -34.49 -2.27 -16.07
C VAL A 100 -33.74 -2.47 -14.76
N THR A 101 -32.42 -2.70 -14.85
CA THR A 101 -31.53 -2.77 -13.69
C THR A 101 -31.01 -1.38 -13.35
N TYR A 102 -31.20 -0.99 -12.10
CA TYR A 102 -30.66 0.23 -11.51
C TYR A 102 -29.51 -0.13 -10.58
N ASN A 103 -28.33 0.46 -10.78
CA ASN A 103 -27.22 0.38 -9.83
C ASN A 103 -27.25 1.61 -8.91
N ILE A 104 -27.22 1.38 -7.61
CA ILE A 104 -27.32 2.41 -6.57
C ILE A 104 -25.96 2.52 -5.90
N ASP A 105 -25.22 3.59 -6.16
CA ASP A 105 -23.91 3.84 -5.56
C ASP A 105 -24.03 4.91 -4.48
N ARG A 106 -23.71 4.53 -3.25
CA ARG A 106 -23.73 5.36 -2.05
C ARG A 106 -22.32 5.80 -1.68
N ALA A 107 -22.10 7.11 -1.64
CA ALA A 107 -20.92 7.73 -1.04
C ALA A 107 -21.28 8.36 0.31
N VAL A 108 -20.53 8.02 1.36
CA VAL A 108 -20.73 8.51 2.72
C VAL A 108 -19.44 9.12 3.24
N THR A 109 -19.54 10.35 3.76
CA THR A 109 -18.44 11.04 4.45
C THR A 109 -18.93 11.61 5.77
N TRP A 110 -18.09 11.56 6.79
CA TRP A 110 -18.30 12.35 7.99
C TRP A 110 -18.04 13.82 7.70
N VAL A 111 -18.86 14.68 8.31
CA VAL A 111 -18.63 16.12 8.43
C VAL A 111 -18.52 16.44 9.91
N GLN A 112 -17.45 17.15 10.27
CA GLN A 112 -17.14 17.55 11.64
C GLN A 112 -17.61 18.98 11.92
N SER A 113 -17.70 19.34 13.20
CA SER A 113 -18.20 20.65 13.65
C SER A 113 -17.37 21.85 13.16
N ASP A 114 -16.14 21.62 12.74
CA ASP A 114 -15.23 22.60 12.14
C ASP A 114 -15.32 22.64 10.60
N GLY A 115 -16.24 21.87 10.01
CA GLY A 115 -16.43 21.77 8.57
C GLY A 115 -15.48 20.80 7.86
N ALA A 116 -14.54 20.16 8.58
CA ALA A 116 -13.70 19.12 8.00
C ALA A 116 -14.55 17.91 7.58
N SER A 117 -14.17 17.28 6.47
CA SER A 117 -14.86 16.10 5.95
C SER A 117 -13.91 15.00 5.53
N GLY A 118 -14.30 13.75 5.75
CA GLY A 118 -13.55 12.57 5.31
C GLY A 118 -14.29 11.28 5.57
N ALA A 119 -13.76 10.14 5.12
CA ALA A 119 -14.40 8.84 5.29
C ALA A 119 -14.67 8.51 6.78
N CYS A 120 -13.66 8.70 7.64
CA CYS A 120 -13.78 8.45 9.08
C CYS A 120 -13.95 9.73 9.92
N GLY A 121 -13.77 10.91 9.34
CA GLY A 121 -13.43 12.14 10.07
C GLY A 121 -11.90 12.27 10.19
N THR A 122 -11.39 13.48 9.97
CA THR A 122 -9.96 13.75 9.76
C THR A 122 -9.40 14.84 10.66
N SER A 123 -10.28 15.59 11.34
CA SER A 123 -9.89 16.68 12.23
C SER A 123 -10.18 16.37 13.69
N THR A 124 -9.91 17.35 14.55
CA THR A 124 -10.22 17.30 15.98
C THR A 124 -11.64 17.77 16.30
N GLY A 125 -12.41 18.23 15.30
CA GLY A 125 -13.80 18.64 15.47
C GLY A 125 -14.71 17.48 15.89
N LYS A 126 -15.86 17.78 16.50
CA LYS A 126 -16.84 16.76 16.88
C LYS A 126 -17.49 16.17 15.62
N LEU A 127 -17.76 14.87 15.60
CA LEU A 127 -18.55 14.23 14.55
C LEU A 127 -19.98 14.81 14.55
N ALA A 128 -20.34 15.58 13.51
CA ALA A 128 -21.59 16.32 13.48
C ALA A 128 -22.69 15.56 12.74
N TYR A 129 -22.43 15.16 11.49
CA TYR A 129 -23.36 14.40 10.66
C TYR A 129 -22.61 13.64 9.56
N LYS A 130 -23.29 12.69 8.92
CA LYS A 130 -22.81 12.04 7.69
C LYS A 130 -23.45 12.70 6.47
N SER A 131 -22.63 13.16 5.53
CA SER A 131 -23.09 13.53 4.19
C SER A 131 -23.18 12.28 3.33
N VAL A 132 -24.37 12.04 2.78
CA VAL A 132 -24.66 10.90 1.93
C VAL A 132 -25.05 11.40 0.55
N VAL A 133 -24.42 10.84 -0.48
CA VAL A 133 -24.79 11.06 -1.88
C VAL A 133 -25.09 9.71 -2.52
N GLU A 134 -26.35 9.49 -2.87
CA GLU A 134 -26.80 8.33 -3.64
C GLU A 134 -26.77 8.68 -5.12
N THR A 135 -26.07 7.89 -5.93
CA THR A 135 -26.06 8.00 -7.39
C THR A 135 -26.66 6.75 -8.00
N VAL A 136 -27.78 6.89 -8.68
CA VAL A 136 -28.47 5.77 -9.32
C VAL A 136 -28.23 5.81 -10.81
N THR A 137 -27.75 4.71 -11.37
CA THR A 137 -27.44 4.58 -12.80
C THR A 137 -28.28 3.46 -13.45
N TRP A 138 -28.70 3.66 -14.70
CA TRP A 138 -29.52 2.70 -15.45
C TRP A 138 -29.27 2.80 -16.96
N ASN A 139 -29.62 1.76 -17.71
CA ASN A 139 -29.54 1.77 -19.18
C ASN A 139 -30.69 2.60 -19.77
N ASN A 140 -30.37 3.56 -20.65
CA ASN A 140 -31.32 4.51 -21.21
C ASN A 140 -32.04 4.04 -22.49
N GLY A 141 -31.90 2.76 -22.87
CA GLY A 141 -32.57 2.15 -24.01
C GLY A 141 -32.01 2.58 -25.37
N ARG A 142 -31.06 3.52 -25.41
CA ARG A 142 -30.33 3.96 -26.63
C ARG A 142 -28.91 3.38 -26.71
N GLY A 143 -28.61 2.36 -25.91
CA GLY A 143 -27.28 1.78 -25.80
C GLY A 143 -26.32 2.59 -24.92
N GLY A 144 -26.83 3.53 -24.11
CA GLY A 144 -26.05 4.30 -23.15
C GLY A 144 -26.56 4.16 -21.71
N THR A 145 -25.85 4.80 -20.79
CA THR A 145 -26.21 4.85 -19.37
C THR A 145 -26.72 6.24 -19.00
N SER A 146 -27.74 6.32 -18.16
CA SER A 146 -28.20 7.56 -17.52
C SER A 146 -28.02 7.46 -16.02
N SER A 147 -27.85 8.61 -15.37
CA SER A 147 -27.62 8.71 -13.94
C SER A 147 -28.37 9.88 -13.31
N THR A 148 -28.66 9.76 -12.03
CA THR A 148 -29.17 10.85 -11.19
C THR A 148 -28.60 10.71 -9.78
N SER A 149 -28.39 11.83 -9.10
CA SER A 149 -27.86 11.83 -7.73
C SER A 149 -28.78 12.57 -6.77
N VAL A 150 -28.88 12.07 -5.54
CA VAL A 150 -29.63 12.68 -4.43
C VAL A 150 -28.72 12.76 -3.23
N GLY A 151 -28.61 13.95 -2.64
CA GLY A 151 -27.80 14.20 -1.45
C GLY A 151 -28.65 14.38 -0.20
N SER A 152 -28.15 13.95 0.96
CA SER A 152 -28.72 14.25 2.27
C SER A 152 -27.64 14.41 3.33
N ALA A 153 -27.90 15.24 4.32
CA ALA A 153 -27.19 15.18 5.60
C ALA A 153 -28.00 14.29 6.55
N ILE A 154 -27.33 13.35 7.22
CA ILE A 154 -27.95 12.47 8.22
C ILE A 154 -27.23 12.71 9.55
N ALA A 155 -27.94 13.35 10.47
CA ALA A 155 -27.46 13.60 11.82
C ALA A 155 -27.74 12.37 12.71
N PRO A 156 -26.92 12.15 13.75
CA PRO A 156 -27.22 11.15 14.77
C PRO A 156 -28.47 11.55 15.57
N SER A 157 -29.12 10.58 16.23
CA SER A 157 -30.29 10.84 17.08
C SER A 157 -29.97 11.66 18.33
N ASP A 158 -28.71 11.63 18.77
CA ASP A 158 -28.17 12.37 19.91
C ASP A 158 -26.69 12.71 19.65
N ALA A 159 -26.07 13.50 20.53
CA ALA A 159 -24.64 13.77 20.47
C ALA A 159 -23.83 12.46 20.42
N VAL A 160 -22.90 12.38 19.47
CA VAL A 160 -22.03 11.20 19.29
C VAL A 160 -21.17 10.95 20.53
N THR A 161 -20.83 12.01 21.26
CA THR A 161 -20.02 11.95 22.48
C THR A 161 -20.44 13.04 23.44
N ASP A 162 -20.52 12.67 24.72
CA ASP A 162 -20.86 13.57 25.82
C ASP A 162 -19.80 14.68 25.98
N PRO A 163 -20.16 15.93 26.29
CA PRO A 163 -19.23 17.05 26.34
C PRO A 163 -18.03 16.89 27.29
N GLY A 164 -18.15 16.06 28.33
CA GLY A 164 -17.07 15.76 29.29
C GLY A 164 -16.06 14.71 28.80
N TYR A 165 -16.31 14.09 27.64
CA TYR A 165 -15.53 12.99 27.08
C TYR A 165 -15.03 13.35 25.68
N GLY A 166 -14.04 12.61 25.17
CA GLY A 166 -13.55 12.72 23.81
C GLY A 166 -13.92 11.52 22.94
N THR A 167 -13.63 11.64 21.65
CA THR A 167 -13.80 10.57 20.65
C THR A 167 -12.44 10.18 20.08
N VAL A 168 -12.09 8.91 20.06
CA VAL A 168 -10.95 8.42 19.26
C VAL A 168 -11.49 7.96 17.92
N ILE A 169 -10.99 8.56 16.84
CA ILE A 169 -11.34 8.22 15.46
C ILE A 169 -10.18 7.42 14.89
N ILE A 170 -10.42 6.18 14.50
CA ILE A 170 -9.42 5.31 13.91
C ILE A 170 -9.70 5.17 12.42
N SER A 171 -8.67 5.35 11.60
CA SER A 171 -8.71 5.03 10.18
C SER A 171 -7.58 4.05 9.86
N ALA A 172 -7.90 2.89 9.33
CA ALA A 172 -6.93 1.92 8.84
C ALA A 172 -7.01 1.83 7.32
N VAL A 173 -5.86 2.00 6.67
CA VAL A 173 -5.70 1.81 5.22
C VAL A 173 -4.64 0.76 4.93
N ASP A 174 -4.80 0.06 3.81
CA ASP A 174 -3.87 -0.94 3.31
C ASP A 174 -2.69 -0.29 2.57
N ALA A 175 -1.78 -1.10 1.99
CA ALA A 175 -0.61 -0.60 1.28
C ALA A 175 -0.93 0.12 -0.04
N SER A 176 -2.14 -0.03 -0.56
CA SER A 176 -2.64 0.73 -1.72
C SER A 176 -3.28 2.06 -1.32
N GLY A 177 -3.46 2.31 -0.01
CA GLY A 177 -4.21 3.44 0.53
C GLY A 177 -5.73 3.23 0.53
N ALA A 178 -6.20 2.02 0.22
CA ALA A 178 -7.61 1.68 0.29
C ALA A 178 -8.01 1.36 1.74
N ALA A 179 -9.30 1.50 2.04
CA ALA A 179 -9.87 1.15 3.34
C ALA A 179 -9.53 -0.31 3.71
N ASN A 180 -9.02 -0.53 4.93
CA ASN A 180 -8.75 -1.87 5.45
C ASN A 180 -9.82 -2.28 6.48
N PRO A 181 -10.86 -3.04 6.09
CA PRO A 181 -11.91 -3.52 6.99
C PRO A 181 -11.44 -4.69 7.87
N GLY A 182 -12.05 -4.83 9.05
CA GLY A 182 -11.84 -5.96 9.96
C GLY A 182 -10.58 -5.87 10.83
N VAL A 183 -9.88 -4.74 10.82
CA VAL A 183 -8.74 -4.49 11.71
C VAL A 183 -9.26 -4.32 13.14
N ALA A 184 -8.81 -5.18 14.05
CA ALA A 184 -9.20 -5.11 15.46
C ALA A 184 -8.44 -3.98 16.15
N ILE A 185 -9.15 -3.15 16.91
CA ILE A 185 -8.60 -1.98 17.60
C ILE A 185 -8.67 -2.21 19.11
N THR A 186 -7.56 -1.96 19.79
CA THR A 186 -7.48 -1.93 21.26
C THR A 186 -6.99 -0.56 21.70
N ILE A 187 -7.62 0.00 22.74
CA ILE A 187 -7.27 1.30 23.32
C ILE A 187 -7.02 1.09 24.81
N THR A 188 -5.81 1.33 25.26
CA THR A 188 -5.41 1.21 26.66
C THR A 188 -4.82 2.52 27.18
N PRO A 189 -5.11 2.94 28.43
CA PRO A 189 -4.44 4.10 29.02
C PRO A 189 -2.92 3.88 29.07
N VAL A 190 -2.16 4.95 28.81
CA VAL A 190 -0.71 4.94 29.06
C VAL A 190 -0.48 4.81 30.57
N ALA A 191 0.54 4.04 30.97
CA ALA A 191 0.94 3.93 32.37
C ALA A 191 1.24 5.33 32.94
N ASP A 192 0.79 5.57 34.17
CA ASP A 192 0.92 6.87 34.88
C ASP A 192 0.19 8.07 34.22
N GLY A 193 -0.60 7.83 33.16
CA GLY A 193 -1.47 8.82 32.54
C GLY A 193 -2.78 9.07 33.29
N THR A 194 -3.50 10.14 32.91
CA THR A 194 -4.82 10.48 33.47
C THR A 194 -5.96 9.65 32.87
N GLY A 195 -5.70 8.93 31.77
CA GLY A 195 -6.68 8.13 31.05
C GLY A 195 -7.24 6.97 31.88
N LYS A 196 -8.39 6.44 31.44
CA LYS A 196 -9.08 5.31 32.07
C LYS A 196 -9.50 4.27 31.03
N ASN A 197 -9.57 3.01 31.45
CA ASN A 197 -10.04 1.91 30.61
C ASN A 197 -11.42 2.22 30.02
N LEU A 198 -11.62 1.85 28.76
CA LEU A 198 -12.89 2.05 28.08
C LEU A 198 -13.93 1.08 28.65
N GLY A 199 -15.16 1.58 28.84
CA GLY A 199 -16.30 0.73 29.22
C GLY A 199 -16.82 -0.15 28.08
N THR A 200 -16.50 0.19 26.83
CA THR A 200 -16.88 -0.57 25.64
C THR A 200 -15.72 -0.55 24.65
N ALA A 201 -15.33 -1.73 24.18
CA ALA A 201 -14.29 -1.85 23.17
C ALA A 201 -14.79 -1.31 21.82
N PRO A 202 -13.95 -0.60 21.06
CA PRO A 202 -14.28 -0.21 19.70
C PRO A 202 -14.49 -1.47 18.84
N GLN A 203 -15.39 -1.37 17.86
CA GLN A 203 -15.58 -2.44 16.88
C GLN A 203 -14.37 -2.51 15.93
N PRO A 204 -14.13 -3.66 15.27
CA PRO A 204 -13.18 -3.71 14.16
C PRO A 204 -13.54 -2.68 13.07
N THR A 205 -12.55 -2.30 12.27
CA THR A 205 -12.77 -1.32 11.20
C THR A 205 -13.86 -1.75 10.21
N ASP A 206 -14.70 -0.82 9.80
CA ASP A 206 -15.78 -1.05 8.84
C ASP A 206 -15.28 -1.11 7.38
N SER A 207 -16.21 -1.21 6.42
CA SER A 207 -15.89 -1.24 4.98
C SER A 207 -15.23 0.03 4.44
N GLN A 208 -15.20 1.11 5.22
CA GLN A 208 -14.48 2.35 4.93
C GLN A 208 -13.16 2.45 5.70
N GLY A 209 -12.77 1.40 6.43
CA GLY A 209 -11.54 1.36 7.22
C GLY A 209 -11.66 2.11 8.53
N CYS A 210 -12.89 2.43 8.98
CA CYS A 210 -13.11 3.29 10.13
C CYS A 210 -13.49 2.51 11.38
N SER A 211 -12.98 2.94 12.54
CA SER A 211 -13.45 2.50 13.85
C SER A 211 -13.49 3.68 14.81
N TYR A 212 -14.35 3.60 15.82
CA TYR A 212 -14.63 4.71 16.73
C TYR A 212 -14.70 4.22 18.16
N ALA A 213 -14.04 4.95 19.06
CA ALA A 213 -14.32 4.88 20.48
C ALA A 213 -14.91 6.22 20.92
N VAL A 214 -16.16 6.19 21.36
CA VAL A 214 -16.89 7.35 21.87
C VAL A 214 -16.90 7.35 23.40
N ASN A 215 -17.17 8.50 23.99
CA ASN A 215 -17.22 8.68 25.45
C ASN A 215 -15.93 8.22 26.15
N VAL A 216 -14.78 8.51 25.52
CA VAL A 216 -13.46 8.20 26.07
C VAL A 216 -13.08 9.27 27.10
N ILE A 217 -12.68 8.85 28.29
CA ILE A 217 -12.28 9.77 29.36
C ILE A 217 -11.02 10.52 28.90
N PRO A 218 -10.91 11.85 29.13
CA PRO A 218 -9.73 12.59 28.74
C PRO A 218 -8.44 12.04 29.39
N GLY A 219 -7.37 11.96 28.60
CA GLY A 219 -6.07 11.44 29.01
C GLY A 219 -5.27 10.84 27.85
N ASP A 220 -4.13 10.25 28.15
CA ASP A 220 -3.24 9.64 27.14
C ASP A 220 -3.47 8.14 27.00
N TYR A 221 -3.51 7.69 25.75
CA TYR A 221 -3.82 6.33 25.37
C TYR A 221 -2.79 5.75 24.41
N THR A 222 -2.64 4.43 24.46
CA THR A 222 -2.01 3.62 23.42
C THR A 222 -3.11 3.00 22.58
N VAL A 223 -3.02 3.19 21.27
CA VAL A 223 -3.95 2.58 20.31
C VAL A 223 -3.19 1.53 19.52
N THR A 224 -3.72 0.31 19.52
CA THR A 224 -3.10 -0.85 18.87
C THR A 224 -4.04 -1.38 17.79
N ALA A 225 -3.54 -1.48 16.57
CA ALA A 225 -4.21 -2.11 15.44
C ALA A 225 -3.67 -3.53 15.24
N THR A 226 -4.57 -4.52 15.20
CA THR A 226 -4.21 -5.93 15.09
C THR A 226 -5.09 -6.65 14.08
N THR A 227 -4.45 -7.39 13.18
CA THR A 227 -5.06 -8.31 12.22
C THR A 227 -4.10 -9.48 12.07
N THR A 228 -4.62 -10.68 11.88
CA THR A 228 -3.79 -11.87 11.62
C THR A 228 -2.90 -11.65 10.40
N GLY A 229 -1.59 -11.80 10.58
CA GLY A 229 -0.61 -11.56 9.52
C GLY A 229 -0.44 -10.08 9.13
N GLY A 230 -1.03 -9.15 9.89
CA GLY A 230 -0.91 -7.72 9.61
C GLY A 230 0.48 -7.17 9.96
N ILE A 231 0.92 -6.13 9.27
CA ILE A 231 2.17 -5.41 9.49
C ILE A 231 2.00 -3.94 9.11
N ASP A 232 2.71 -3.02 9.78
CA ASP A 232 2.77 -1.61 9.40
C ASP A 232 4.03 -1.25 8.61
N THR A 233 4.09 0.01 8.17
CA THR A 233 5.21 0.55 7.39
C THR A 233 6.55 0.58 8.14
N ALA A 234 6.54 0.43 9.48
CA ALA A 234 7.74 0.33 10.31
C ALA A 234 8.08 -1.14 10.64
N GLN A 235 7.54 -2.07 9.86
CA GLN A 235 7.69 -3.52 10.02
C GLN A 235 7.23 -4.05 11.39
N SER A 236 6.32 -3.34 12.06
CA SER A 236 5.85 -3.68 13.40
C SER A 236 4.57 -4.51 13.36
N GLN A 237 4.51 -5.51 14.25
CA GLN A 237 3.39 -6.43 14.42
C GLN A 237 3.15 -6.66 15.92
N PRO A 238 2.06 -6.16 16.54
CA PRO A 238 1.01 -5.31 15.96
C PRO A 238 1.50 -3.87 15.71
N SER A 239 0.69 -3.06 15.01
CA SER A 239 0.95 -1.63 14.87
C SER A 239 0.46 -0.87 16.10
N ILE A 240 1.32 -0.01 16.66
CA ILE A 240 1.08 0.69 17.92
C ILE A 240 1.34 2.18 17.72
N GLN A 241 0.40 3.01 18.16
CA GLN A 241 0.59 4.45 18.28
C GLN A 241 0.42 4.89 19.73
N THR A 242 1.41 5.62 20.23
CA THR A 242 1.47 6.10 21.61
C THR A 242 2.42 7.29 21.74
N PRO A 243 2.09 8.33 22.55
CA PRO A 243 0.80 8.56 23.19
C PRO A 243 -0.23 9.21 22.24
N ILE A 244 -1.50 8.87 22.39
CA ILE A 244 -2.65 9.56 21.79
C ILE A 244 -3.41 10.30 22.88
N THR A 245 -3.39 11.63 22.82
CA THR A 245 -4.06 12.48 23.80
C THR A 245 -5.52 12.69 23.44
N VAL A 246 -6.43 12.30 24.34
CA VAL A 246 -7.88 12.51 24.25
C VAL A 246 -8.27 13.71 25.10
N THR A 247 -9.01 14.65 24.50
CA THR A 247 -9.49 15.87 25.16
C THR A 247 -11.02 15.89 25.21
N ALA A 248 -11.58 16.41 26.30
CA ALA A 248 -13.03 16.55 26.46
C ALA A 248 -13.63 17.43 25.34
N GLY A 249 -14.71 16.96 24.73
CA GLY A 249 -15.41 17.66 23.67
C GLY A 249 -14.65 17.73 22.34
N ALA A 250 -13.58 16.95 22.15
CA ALA A 250 -12.79 16.90 20.92
C ALA A 250 -12.63 15.47 20.40
N SER A 251 -12.27 15.38 19.12
CA SER A 251 -11.88 14.12 18.48
C SER A 251 -10.35 14.01 18.40
N SER A 252 -9.85 12.78 18.50
CA SER A 252 -8.44 12.43 18.36
C SER A 252 -8.30 11.43 17.20
N PRO A 253 -7.89 11.89 16.00
CA PRO A 253 -7.69 11.01 14.85
C PRO A 253 -6.41 10.18 15.01
N VAL A 254 -6.48 8.88 14.67
CA VAL A 254 -5.39 7.91 14.76
C VAL A 254 -5.31 7.12 13.45
N PRO A 255 -4.46 7.54 12.50
CA PRO A 255 -4.35 6.91 11.19
C PRO A 255 -3.35 5.75 11.21
N PHE A 256 -3.79 4.55 10.84
CA PHE A 256 -2.93 3.38 10.62
C PHE A 256 -2.75 3.10 9.14
N VAL A 257 -1.51 2.87 8.73
CA VAL A 257 -1.18 2.20 7.46
C VAL A 257 -0.76 0.78 7.83
N TYR A 258 -1.68 -0.16 7.63
CA TYR A 258 -1.57 -1.52 8.16
C TYR A 258 -2.18 -2.49 7.15
N ASP A 259 -1.43 -3.51 6.75
CA ASP A 259 -1.86 -4.45 5.70
C ASP A 259 -1.36 -5.86 5.99
N THR A 260 -1.86 -6.85 5.24
CA THR A 260 -1.38 -8.22 5.29
C THR A 260 0.06 -8.28 4.80
N ALA A 261 0.95 -8.78 5.65
CA ALA A 261 2.36 -8.91 5.34
C ALA A 261 2.60 -9.77 4.08
N SER A 262 3.58 -9.35 3.29
CA SER A 262 4.22 -10.20 2.28
C SER A 262 5.31 -11.04 2.94
N THR A 263 5.47 -12.29 2.53
CA THR A 263 6.57 -13.13 3.03
C THR A 263 7.78 -12.96 2.12
N LEU A 264 8.80 -12.22 2.57
CA LEU A 264 10.03 -12.02 1.81
C LEU A 264 11.07 -13.08 2.17
N THR A 265 11.43 -13.91 1.19
CA THR A 265 12.50 -14.92 1.33
C THR A 265 13.82 -14.35 0.83
N LEU A 266 14.85 -14.38 1.67
CA LEU A 266 16.16 -13.83 1.35
C LEU A 266 17.14 -14.93 0.92
N GLN A 267 17.92 -14.65 -0.10
CA GLN A 267 18.91 -15.58 -0.67
C GLN A 267 20.28 -14.89 -0.70
N TYR A 268 21.13 -15.24 0.26
CA TYR A 268 22.43 -14.59 0.45
C TYR A 268 23.53 -15.30 -0.31
N ALA A 269 24.33 -14.55 -1.07
CA ALA A 269 25.48 -15.09 -1.80
C ALA A 269 25.14 -16.42 -2.51
N SER A 270 23.96 -16.46 -3.16
CA SER A 270 23.49 -17.65 -3.87
C SER A 270 24.57 -18.05 -4.88
N THR A 271 24.84 -19.36 -5.01
CA THR A 271 25.94 -19.98 -5.78
C THR A 271 27.26 -20.28 -5.06
N TYR A 272 27.59 -19.62 -3.94
CA TYR A 272 28.93 -19.77 -3.35
C TYR A 272 29.07 -20.79 -2.21
N ASN A 273 27.95 -21.31 -1.70
CA ASN A 273 27.91 -22.19 -0.51
C ASN A 273 28.74 -21.63 0.66
N ALA A 274 28.74 -20.30 0.81
CA ALA A 274 29.52 -19.60 1.80
C ALA A 274 28.83 -19.69 3.17
N THR A 275 29.62 -19.67 4.24
CA THR A 275 29.10 -19.47 5.60
C THR A 275 28.84 -17.98 5.81
N LEU A 276 27.70 -17.63 6.39
CA LEU A 276 27.33 -16.25 6.69
C LEU A 276 27.67 -15.89 8.14
N PRO A 277 27.83 -14.60 8.47
CA PRO A 277 28.06 -14.19 9.85
C PRO A 277 26.79 -14.41 10.68
N THR A 278 26.94 -14.94 11.89
CA THR A 278 25.80 -15.20 12.77
C THR A 278 25.17 -13.91 13.27
N ASN A 279 25.94 -12.84 13.47
CA ASN A 279 25.43 -11.57 14.00
C ASN A 279 25.11 -10.51 12.93
N MET A 280 24.91 -10.91 11.67
CA MET A 280 24.65 -9.98 10.58
C MET A 280 23.16 -9.57 10.54
N SER A 281 22.92 -8.26 10.49
CA SER A 281 21.61 -7.69 10.16
C SER A 281 21.45 -7.53 8.64
N THR A 282 20.22 -7.30 8.21
CA THR A 282 19.90 -6.98 6.82
C THR A 282 19.09 -5.72 6.79
N VAL A 283 19.37 -4.83 5.83
CA VAL A 283 18.59 -3.60 5.65
C VAL A 283 17.72 -3.72 4.42
N LEU A 284 16.43 -3.48 4.61
CA LEU A 284 15.45 -3.33 3.55
C LEU A 284 15.34 -1.84 3.24
N SER A 285 15.44 -1.49 1.97
CA SER A 285 15.29 -0.12 1.49
C SER A 285 14.10 -0.04 0.55
N SER A 286 13.12 0.78 0.90
CA SER A 286 11.96 1.09 0.06
C SER A 286 11.88 2.60 -0.14
N PRO A 287 11.67 3.11 -1.37
CA PRO A 287 11.43 4.53 -1.59
C PRO A 287 10.26 5.10 -0.77
N ALA A 288 9.22 4.28 -0.51
CA ALA A 288 8.05 4.68 0.27
C ALA A 288 8.22 4.42 1.78
N GLY A 289 8.99 3.41 2.17
CA GLY A 289 9.16 2.98 3.57
C GLY A 289 10.42 3.49 4.27
N GLY A 290 11.42 3.95 3.51
CA GLY A 290 12.74 4.28 4.06
C GLY A 290 13.62 3.04 4.26
N LEU A 291 14.37 3.02 5.36
CA LEU A 291 15.33 1.96 5.69
C LEU A 291 14.89 1.21 6.95
N ASP A 292 14.65 -0.09 6.81
CA ASP A 292 14.30 -0.98 7.92
C ASP A 292 15.40 -1.99 8.17
N THR A 293 15.89 -2.08 9.41
CA THR A 293 16.87 -3.10 9.80
C THR A 293 16.15 -4.32 10.35
N VAL A 294 16.35 -5.46 9.70
CA VAL A 294 15.77 -6.75 10.09
C VAL A 294 16.85 -7.76 10.47
N THR A 295 16.50 -8.69 11.36
CA THR A 295 17.36 -9.81 11.76
C THR A 295 16.83 -11.10 11.11
N PRO A 296 17.44 -11.57 10.02
CA PRO A 296 16.95 -12.73 9.25
C PRO A 296 17.06 -14.07 9.99
N TRP A 297 17.81 -14.13 11.09
CA TRP A 297 17.95 -15.29 11.97
C TRP A 297 18.30 -14.81 13.39
N ASP A 298 18.47 -15.75 14.33
CA ASP A 298 18.94 -15.43 15.68
C ASP A 298 20.38 -14.91 15.65
N VAL A 299 20.52 -13.57 15.67
CA VAL A 299 21.81 -12.87 15.62
C VAL A 299 22.63 -12.96 16.90
N THR A 300 22.06 -13.55 17.96
CA THR A 300 22.74 -13.74 19.25
C THR A 300 23.44 -15.09 19.36
N SER A 301 23.10 -16.05 18.50
CA SER A 301 23.67 -17.38 18.51
C SER A 301 25.14 -17.39 18.08
N SER A 302 25.99 -18.08 18.86
CA SER A 302 27.41 -18.31 18.51
C SER A 302 27.65 -19.64 17.80
N SER A 303 26.63 -20.50 17.72
CA SER A 303 26.74 -21.87 17.18
C SER A 303 25.87 -22.10 15.95
N LEU A 304 24.91 -21.22 15.67
CA LEU A 304 24.08 -21.28 14.48
C LEU A 304 24.96 -21.27 13.21
N ARG A 305 24.67 -22.16 12.28
CA ARG A 305 25.33 -22.21 10.98
C ARG A 305 24.35 -21.78 9.91
N VAL A 306 24.54 -20.57 9.42
CA VAL A 306 23.81 -20.02 8.27
C VAL A 306 24.73 -20.08 7.06
N THR A 307 24.20 -20.53 5.93
CA THR A 307 24.97 -20.64 4.68
C THR A 307 24.20 -20.03 3.52
N SER A 308 24.82 -19.93 2.34
CA SER A 308 24.13 -19.53 1.10
C SER A 308 22.92 -20.39 0.72
N ALA A 309 22.82 -21.61 1.28
CA ALA A 309 21.67 -22.49 1.08
C ALA A 309 20.51 -22.20 2.04
N SER A 310 20.75 -21.44 3.11
CA SER A 310 19.71 -21.00 4.04
C SER A 310 18.76 -20.02 3.34
N ARG A 311 17.46 -20.19 3.56
CA ARG A 311 16.40 -19.35 2.98
C ARG A 311 15.53 -18.74 4.08
N PRO A 312 16.08 -17.82 4.90
CA PRO A 312 15.28 -17.15 5.92
C PRO A 312 14.15 -16.35 5.26
N SER A 313 12.99 -16.40 5.87
CA SER A 313 11.82 -15.63 5.47
C SER A 313 11.37 -14.74 6.62
N LEU A 314 10.91 -13.55 6.29
CA LEU A 314 10.34 -12.61 7.25
C LEU A 314 9.11 -11.91 6.67
N PRO A 315 8.15 -11.52 7.53
CA PRO A 315 7.05 -10.67 7.10
C PRO A 315 7.58 -9.26 6.78
N VAL A 316 7.12 -8.69 5.68
CA VAL A 316 7.41 -7.30 5.30
C VAL A 316 6.14 -6.57 4.86
N PHE A 317 6.08 -5.27 5.11
CA PHE A 317 5.01 -4.43 4.57
C PHE A 317 5.00 -4.47 3.04
N PRO A 318 3.86 -4.66 2.37
CA PRO A 318 3.84 -4.86 0.92
C PRO A 318 3.92 -3.52 0.15
N PHE A 319 5.06 -2.82 0.23
CA PHE A 319 5.26 -1.61 -0.57
C PHE A 319 5.21 -1.93 -2.07
N THR A 320 4.37 -1.19 -2.80
CA THR A 320 4.26 -1.31 -4.27
C THR A 320 5.55 -0.90 -4.98
N SER A 321 6.36 -0.02 -4.37
CA SER A 321 7.72 0.32 -4.84
C SER A 321 8.73 -0.82 -4.68
N GLY A 322 8.40 -1.85 -3.90
CA GLY A 322 9.28 -2.97 -3.58
C GLY A 322 10.43 -2.62 -2.65
N TYR A 323 11.31 -3.60 -2.46
CA TYR A 323 12.49 -3.50 -1.59
C TYR A 323 13.78 -3.76 -2.36
N THR A 324 14.77 -2.91 -2.15
CA THR A 324 16.17 -3.25 -2.36
C THR A 324 16.75 -3.77 -1.05
N VAL A 325 17.49 -4.88 -1.10
CA VAL A 325 17.99 -5.55 0.11
C VAL A 325 19.51 -5.47 0.18
N TYR A 326 20.02 -5.05 1.34
CA TYR A 326 21.45 -4.93 1.61
C TYR A 326 21.86 -5.83 2.78
N ALA A 327 22.94 -6.60 2.60
CA ALA A 327 23.55 -7.34 3.71
C ALA A 327 24.31 -6.38 4.64
N GLY A 328 24.11 -6.50 5.94
CA GLY A 328 24.78 -5.65 6.94
C GLY A 328 24.03 -4.34 7.26
N PRO A 329 24.53 -3.56 8.22
CA PRO A 329 23.89 -2.35 8.73
C PRO A 329 24.07 -1.15 7.79
N TYR A 330 23.43 -1.16 6.62
CA TYR A 330 23.42 -0.01 5.72
C TYR A 330 22.71 1.19 6.34
N SER A 331 23.33 2.38 6.23
CA SER A 331 22.70 3.64 6.61
C SER A 331 23.28 4.77 5.77
N ASN A 332 22.42 5.59 5.17
CA ASN A 332 22.76 6.82 4.45
C ASN A 332 22.81 8.07 5.34
N SER A 333 22.87 7.90 6.67
CA SER A 333 22.95 9.02 7.62
C SER A 333 24.20 9.88 7.40
N THR A 334 24.06 11.20 7.55
CA THR A 334 25.18 12.15 7.55
C THR A 334 25.99 12.10 8.84
N ASN A 335 25.45 11.50 9.90
CA ASN A 335 26.17 11.31 11.16
C ASN A 335 27.14 10.12 11.04
N ALA A 336 28.43 10.41 11.16
CA ALA A 336 29.50 9.42 11.10
C ALA A 336 29.32 8.26 12.08
N ALA A 337 28.72 8.47 13.26
CA ALA A 337 28.50 7.42 14.25
C ALA A 337 27.52 6.33 13.78
N THR A 338 26.67 6.64 12.80
CA THR A 338 25.63 5.73 12.28
C THR A 338 25.79 5.46 10.78
N SER A 339 26.64 6.20 10.08
CA SER A 339 26.78 6.09 8.63
C SER A 339 27.53 4.82 8.22
N CYS A 340 26.96 4.10 7.26
CA CYS A 340 27.58 2.92 6.68
C CYS A 340 27.17 2.75 5.22
N GLN A 341 28.02 3.20 4.30
CA GLN A 341 27.71 3.19 2.86
C GLN A 341 28.21 1.92 2.16
N SER A 342 29.28 1.29 2.66
CA SER A 342 29.91 0.13 2.02
C SER A 342 28.93 -0.98 1.62
N PRO A 343 27.92 -1.35 2.44
CA PRO A 343 26.94 -2.37 2.08
C PRO A 343 26.12 -2.11 0.82
N ASN A 344 25.94 -0.85 0.40
CA ASN A 344 25.15 -0.48 -0.76
C ASN A 344 26.03 -0.46 -2.02
N PRO A 345 25.85 -1.39 -2.98
CA PRO A 345 26.59 -1.38 -4.23
C PRO A 345 26.55 -0.05 -4.97
N ALA A 346 25.41 0.66 -5.00
CA ALA A 346 25.29 1.92 -5.72
C ALA A 346 26.14 3.05 -5.14
N ALA A 347 26.60 2.94 -3.89
CA ALA A 347 27.51 3.91 -3.28
C ALA A 347 28.95 3.79 -3.78
N TRP A 348 29.30 2.70 -4.47
CA TRP A 348 30.63 2.47 -5.07
C TRP A 348 30.73 3.16 -6.45
N SER A 349 30.71 4.48 -6.44
CA SER A 349 30.64 5.33 -7.64
C SER A 349 31.97 5.50 -8.37
N THR A 350 33.10 5.25 -7.70
CA THR A 350 34.42 5.29 -8.34
C THR A 350 34.59 4.05 -9.22
N ALA A 351 34.98 4.23 -10.48
CA ALA A 351 35.18 3.10 -11.40
C ALA A 351 36.28 2.15 -10.89
N SER A 352 36.06 0.85 -11.04
CA SER A 352 37.06 -0.18 -10.79
C SER A 352 38.14 -0.19 -11.88
N GLN A 353 39.16 -1.05 -11.75
CA GLN A 353 40.18 -1.24 -12.80
C GLN A 353 39.61 -1.75 -14.12
N SER A 354 38.45 -2.44 -14.09
CA SER A 354 37.71 -2.87 -15.27
C SER A 354 36.70 -1.82 -15.77
N ALA A 355 36.80 -0.58 -15.30
CA ALA A 355 35.88 0.52 -15.57
C ALA A 355 34.42 0.27 -15.14
N ALA A 356 34.17 -0.72 -14.28
CA ALA A 356 32.84 -0.99 -13.74
C ALA A 356 32.53 -0.06 -12.56
N ILE A 357 31.28 0.40 -12.48
CA ILE A 357 30.74 1.13 -11.32
C ILE A 357 29.71 0.24 -10.59
N GLY A 358 29.44 0.56 -9.33
CA GLY A 358 28.47 -0.17 -8.54
C GLY A 358 27.05 0.16 -9.01
N ALA A 359 26.18 -0.86 -9.04
CA ALA A 359 24.80 -0.72 -9.47
C ALA A 359 23.86 -1.16 -8.34
N SER A 360 22.76 -0.43 -8.14
CA SER A 360 21.77 -0.81 -7.13
C SER A 360 21.19 -2.19 -7.46
N PRO A 361 21.03 -3.09 -6.46
CA PRO A 361 20.26 -4.31 -6.66
C PRO A 361 18.84 -3.98 -7.13
N ALA A 362 18.26 -4.86 -7.93
CA ALA A 362 16.89 -4.70 -8.41
C ALA A 362 15.92 -4.68 -7.22
N ALA A 363 14.96 -3.75 -7.25
CA ALA A 363 13.90 -3.73 -6.26
C ALA A 363 12.96 -4.92 -6.49
N VAL A 364 12.62 -5.61 -5.41
CA VAL A 364 11.68 -6.74 -5.43
C VAL A 364 10.31 -6.24 -5.00
N ALA A 365 9.36 -6.26 -5.93
CA ALA A 365 7.98 -5.92 -5.63
C ALA A 365 7.38 -6.93 -4.64
N THR A 366 6.58 -6.41 -3.72
CA THR A 366 5.85 -7.20 -2.73
C THR A 366 4.37 -6.88 -2.83
N SER A 367 3.53 -7.90 -2.65
CA SER A 367 2.06 -7.75 -2.67
C SER A 367 1.46 -8.33 -1.40
N PRO A 368 0.33 -7.80 -0.92
CA PRO A 368 -0.30 -8.25 0.33
C PRO A 368 -0.57 -9.76 0.31
N GLY A 369 -0.11 -10.46 1.35
CA GLY A 369 -0.28 -11.92 1.51
C GLY A 369 0.44 -12.80 0.48
N GLN A 370 1.19 -12.22 -0.47
CA GLN A 370 1.92 -12.98 -1.48
C GLN A 370 3.39 -13.16 -1.09
N PRO A 371 4.01 -14.32 -1.38
CA PRO A 371 5.43 -14.51 -1.17
C PRO A 371 6.26 -13.75 -2.22
N ALA A 372 7.43 -13.27 -1.80
CA ALA A 372 8.43 -12.67 -2.66
C ALA A 372 9.82 -13.25 -2.35
N SER A 373 10.77 -13.08 -3.27
CA SER A 373 12.16 -13.53 -3.06
C SER A 373 13.14 -12.47 -3.51
N ALA A 374 14.14 -12.19 -2.67
CA ALA A 374 15.21 -11.25 -2.99
C ALA A 374 16.58 -11.92 -2.90
N SER A 375 17.42 -11.65 -3.90
CA SER A 375 18.84 -11.96 -3.86
C SER A 375 19.55 -10.88 -3.04
N VAL A 376 20.40 -11.30 -2.11
CA VAL A 376 21.20 -10.40 -1.29
C VAL A 376 22.65 -10.54 -1.70
N MET A 377 23.13 -9.51 -2.39
CA MET A 377 24.50 -9.44 -2.88
C MET A 377 25.48 -9.28 -1.72
N MET A 378 26.57 -10.03 -1.77
CA MET A 378 27.63 -10.05 -0.75
C MET A 378 28.96 -10.33 -1.42
N GLY A 379 30.06 -9.93 -0.78
CA GLY A 379 31.37 -10.38 -1.17
C GLY A 379 31.70 -11.73 -0.55
N VAL A 380 32.41 -12.58 -1.27
CA VAL A 380 32.81 -13.91 -0.81
C VAL A 380 34.33 -14.03 -0.82
N ALA A 381 34.89 -14.64 0.23
CA ALA A 381 36.30 -14.96 0.32
C ALA A 381 36.53 -16.34 0.93
N THR A 382 37.67 -16.93 0.60
CA THR A 382 38.20 -18.14 1.24
C THR A 382 39.29 -17.77 2.24
N ILE A 383 39.29 -18.44 3.38
CA ILE A 383 40.28 -18.29 4.43
C ILE A 383 40.86 -19.67 4.75
N SER A 384 42.18 -19.85 4.65
CA SER A 384 42.88 -21.10 4.95
C SER A 384 43.58 -21.10 6.31
N GLY A 385 43.96 -22.29 6.80
CA GLY A 385 44.65 -22.46 8.09
C GLY A 385 43.77 -22.16 9.31
N VAL A 386 42.45 -22.31 9.18
CA VAL A 386 41.49 -21.90 10.20
C VAL A 386 40.79 -23.04 10.92
N LYS A 387 41.13 -24.32 10.69
CA LYS A 387 40.42 -25.47 11.29
C LYS A 387 40.23 -25.33 12.81
N GLY A 388 38.99 -25.47 13.27
CA GLY A 388 38.65 -25.41 14.70
C GLY A 388 38.73 -24.01 15.31
N ARG A 389 38.75 -22.96 14.47
CA ARG A 389 38.83 -21.57 14.91
C ARG A 389 37.56 -20.80 14.54
N TYR A 390 37.24 -19.79 15.31
CA TYR A 390 36.26 -18.77 14.97
C TYR A 390 36.90 -17.75 14.02
N ILE A 391 36.13 -17.26 13.06
CA ILE A 391 36.53 -16.14 12.20
C ILE A 391 35.77 -14.90 12.69
N THR A 392 36.49 -13.77 12.74
CA THR A 392 35.90 -12.45 13.03
C THR A 392 36.41 -11.46 11.98
N ALA A 393 35.52 -10.80 11.25
CA ALA A 393 35.86 -9.74 10.33
C ALA A 393 35.42 -8.39 10.90
N ILE A 394 36.30 -7.41 10.92
CA ILE A 394 36.02 -6.05 11.40
C ILE A 394 36.22 -5.10 10.23
N SER A 395 35.25 -4.22 9.96
CA SER A 395 35.39 -3.24 8.88
C SER A 395 36.55 -2.29 9.18
N SER A 396 37.36 -2.00 8.17
CA SER A 396 38.46 -1.06 8.28
C SER A 396 37.95 0.37 8.45
N ALA A 397 38.56 1.13 9.37
CA ALA A 397 38.33 2.57 9.47
C ALA A 397 38.95 3.35 8.30
N ILE A 398 39.90 2.72 7.59
CA ILE A 398 40.52 3.25 6.37
C ILE A 398 39.98 2.41 5.21
N PRO A 399 38.95 2.87 4.49
CA PRO A 399 38.38 2.12 3.37
C PRO A 399 39.40 1.94 2.24
N GLY A 400 39.32 0.81 1.56
CA GLY A 400 40.11 0.52 0.37
C GLY A 400 39.70 1.41 -0.82
N ALA A 401 40.47 1.34 -1.91
CA ALA A 401 40.23 2.18 -3.08
C ALA A 401 38.82 1.97 -3.68
N GLY A 402 38.02 3.05 -3.66
CA GLY A 402 36.66 3.08 -4.18
C GLY A 402 35.57 2.55 -3.23
N ASP A 403 35.93 2.06 -2.05
CA ASP A 403 34.99 1.72 -0.99
C ASP A 403 34.46 3.04 -0.35
N PRO A 404 33.13 3.28 -0.34
CA PRO A 404 32.56 4.49 0.24
C PRO A 404 32.64 4.51 1.78
N GLY A 405 33.02 3.38 2.39
CA GLY A 405 33.34 3.26 3.81
C GLY A 405 32.13 3.05 4.72
N CYS A 406 32.45 2.67 5.96
CA CYS A 406 31.49 2.47 7.02
C CYS A 406 32.02 3.04 8.33
N SER A 407 31.66 4.29 8.62
CA SER A 407 32.15 5.04 9.78
C SER A 407 31.58 4.53 11.10
N ALA A 408 30.36 3.96 11.10
CA ALA A 408 29.78 3.29 12.25
C ALA A 408 30.56 2.01 12.66
N GLY A 409 31.31 1.44 11.71
CA GLY A 409 32.00 0.17 11.88
C GLY A 409 31.06 -1.03 11.83
N MET A 410 31.62 -2.18 11.44
CA MET A 410 30.94 -3.47 11.40
C MET A 410 31.85 -4.53 12.01
N THR A 411 31.25 -5.44 12.78
CA THR A 411 31.94 -6.65 13.24
C THR A 411 31.09 -7.85 12.87
N MET A 412 31.64 -8.75 12.08
CA MET A 412 30.99 -9.95 11.57
C MET A 412 31.67 -11.17 12.18
N LYS A 413 30.90 -11.99 12.88
CA LYS A 413 31.38 -13.16 13.62
C LYS A 413 30.82 -14.41 12.97
N PHE A 414 31.67 -15.43 12.85
CA PHE A 414 31.31 -16.70 12.24
C PHE A 414 31.37 -17.82 13.28
N PRO A 415 30.56 -18.88 13.13
CA PRO A 415 30.69 -20.07 13.96
C PRO A 415 32.05 -20.75 13.72
N VAL A 416 32.45 -21.63 14.64
CA VAL A 416 33.71 -22.37 14.53
C VAL A 416 33.82 -23.09 13.17
N THR A 417 34.95 -22.99 12.50
CA THR A 417 35.19 -23.68 11.23
C THR A 417 35.50 -25.17 11.46
N THR A 418 35.00 -26.02 10.56
CA THR A 418 35.23 -27.48 10.63
C THR A 418 36.36 -27.95 9.72
N GLY A 419 36.52 -27.29 8.57
CA GLY A 419 37.59 -27.51 7.61
C GLY A 419 38.78 -26.57 7.80
N ASP A 420 39.90 -26.91 7.16
CA ASP A 420 41.09 -26.04 7.16
C ASP A 420 40.92 -24.81 6.27
N THR A 421 40.07 -24.91 5.25
CA THR A 421 39.60 -23.77 4.45
C THR A 421 38.13 -23.50 4.75
N ALA A 422 37.78 -22.23 4.95
CA ALA A 422 36.42 -21.76 5.12
C ALA A 422 36.08 -20.73 4.02
N THR A 423 34.98 -20.96 3.30
CA THR A 423 34.38 -19.97 2.40
C THR A 423 33.37 -19.17 3.20
N ILE A 424 33.57 -17.86 3.30
CA ILE A 424 32.70 -16.94 4.04
C ILE A 424 32.14 -15.87 3.11
N ALA A 425 30.93 -15.39 3.41
CA ALA A 425 30.38 -14.21 2.79
C ALA A 425 30.30 -13.06 3.81
N LEU A 426 30.61 -11.86 3.36
CA LEU A 426 30.55 -10.62 4.13
C LEU A 426 29.79 -9.56 3.34
N PRO A 427 29.15 -8.59 4.01
CA PRO A 427 28.73 -7.36 3.36
C PRO A 427 29.88 -6.73 2.56
N PHE A 428 29.54 -6.01 1.49
CA PHE A 428 30.54 -5.25 0.75
C PHE A 428 31.25 -4.24 1.64
N GLY A 429 32.55 -4.05 1.37
CA GLY A 429 33.41 -3.19 2.17
C GLY A 429 34.81 -3.73 2.35
N THR A 430 35.59 -2.98 3.10
CA THR A 430 36.98 -3.28 3.45
C THR A 430 37.05 -3.86 4.86
N TRP A 431 37.68 -5.02 5.00
CA TRP A 431 37.66 -5.83 6.22
C TRP A 431 39.06 -6.20 6.69
N VAL A 432 39.28 -6.21 7.99
CA VAL A 432 40.39 -6.90 8.64
C VAL A 432 39.88 -8.23 9.16
N VAL A 433 40.53 -9.32 8.74
CA VAL A 433 40.09 -10.69 9.04
C VAL A 433 40.95 -11.30 10.13
N TYR A 434 40.29 -11.75 11.19
CA TYR A 434 40.90 -12.41 12.33
C TYR A 434 40.43 -13.85 12.49
N SER A 435 41.24 -14.67 13.15
CA SER A 435 40.84 -15.97 13.66
C SER A 435 41.26 -16.19 15.13
N GLY A 436 40.48 -16.99 15.86
CA GLY A 436 40.73 -17.25 17.28
C GLY A 436 40.05 -18.51 17.82
N THR A 437 40.33 -18.85 19.08
CA THR A 437 39.73 -20.01 19.76
C THR A 437 38.42 -19.67 20.48
N SER A 438 38.04 -18.40 20.54
CA SER A 438 36.77 -17.92 21.09
C SER A 438 36.00 -17.07 20.08
N TYR A 439 34.68 -17.05 20.23
CA TYR A 439 33.78 -16.30 19.36
C TYR A 439 34.02 -14.78 19.46
N GLY A 440 34.26 -14.12 18.32
CA GLY A 440 34.61 -12.70 18.28
C GLY A 440 36.08 -12.37 18.57
N SER A 441 36.95 -13.39 18.69
CA SER A 441 38.38 -13.18 18.96
C SER A 441 39.09 -12.48 17.79
N THR A 442 39.92 -11.50 18.14
CA THR A 442 40.82 -10.76 17.23
C THR A 442 42.30 -11.16 17.40
N SER A 443 42.56 -12.35 17.94
CA SER A 443 43.91 -12.77 18.37
C SER A 443 44.94 -12.97 17.24
N LYS A 444 44.52 -13.46 16.07
CA LYS A 444 45.39 -13.66 14.90
C LYS A 444 44.82 -12.93 13.69
N ASN A 445 45.51 -11.90 13.20
CA ASN A 445 45.17 -11.28 11.92
C ASN A 445 45.71 -12.16 10.78
N GLU A 446 44.80 -12.69 9.95
CA GLU A 446 45.15 -13.67 8.92
C GLU A 446 46.01 -13.06 7.80
N ILE A 447 45.72 -11.82 7.39
CA ILE A 447 46.43 -11.14 6.30
C ILE A 447 47.84 -10.71 6.74
N VAL A 448 47.98 -10.24 8.00
CA VAL A 448 49.30 -9.95 8.58
C VAL A 448 50.16 -11.22 8.62
N SER A 449 49.57 -12.34 9.02
CA SER A 449 50.31 -13.60 9.15
C SER A 449 50.79 -14.13 7.80
N ASN A 450 49.91 -14.11 6.79
CA ASN A 450 50.22 -14.42 5.41
C ASN A 450 49.05 -13.97 4.53
N ALA A 451 49.26 -13.00 3.64
CA ALA A 451 48.22 -12.51 2.74
C ALA A 451 47.61 -13.61 1.86
N SER A 452 48.35 -14.70 1.56
CA SER A 452 47.85 -15.84 0.79
C SER A 452 46.80 -16.67 1.54
N ASN A 453 46.64 -16.47 2.85
CA ASN A 453 45.61 -17.15 3.64
C ASN A 453 44.21 -16.66 3.30
N VAL A 454 44.08 -15.44 2.77
CA VAL A 454 42.79 -14.85 2.42
C VAL A 454 42.74 -14.64 0.92
N LYS A 455 41.72 -15.19 0.25
CA LYS A 455 41.54 -15.03 -1.20
C LYS A 455 40.10 -14.65 -1.53
N PRO A 456 39.84 -13.50 -2.16
CA PRO A 456 38.52 -13.14 -2.63
C PRO A 456 38.07 -14.14 -3.72
N VAL A 457 36.81 -14.57 -3.65
CA VAL A 457 36.14 -15.43 -4.64
C VAL A 457 35.30 -14.58 -5.59
N THR A 458 34.64 -13.56 -5.06
CA THR A 458 34.02 -12.47 -5.84
C THR A 458 35.04 -11.36 -6.11
N PRO A 459 34.76 -10.38 -6.99
CA PRO A 459 35.61 -9.20 -7.15
C PRO A 459 36.03 -8.58 -5.81
N GLY A 460 37.32 -8.30 -5.70
CA GLY A 460 37.94 -7.85 -4.46
C GLY A 460 39.46 -7.94 -4.52
N ASN A 461 40.14 -7.35 -3.54
CA ASN A 461 41.59 -7.32 -3.45
C ASN A 461 42.05 -7.53 -2.00
N VAL A 462 43.24 -8.08 -1.83
CA VAL A 462 43.91 -8.20 -0.52
C VAL A 462 45.10 -7.25 -0.51
N ASN A 463 45.12 -6.36 0.48
CA ASN A 463 46.21 -5.43 0.72
C ASN A 463 47.00 -5.90 1.94
N GLN A 464 48.32 -6.01 1.79
CA GLN A 464 49.24 -6.32 2.88
C GLN A 464 50.19 -5.14 3.07
N LYS A 465 50.33 -4.67 4.30
CA LYS A 465 51.28 -3.60 4.63
C LYS A 465 52.69 -4.17 4.55
N THR A 466 53.47 -3.70 3.58
CA THR A 466 54.89 -4.06 3.45
C THR A 466 55.76 -2.92 4.00
N ALA A 467 56.87 -3.25 4.67
CA ALA A 467 57.73 -2.28 5.35
C ALA A 467 58.49 -1.31 4.42
N LEU A 468 58.33 -1.45 3.09
CA LEU A 468 59.16 -0.79 2.09
C LEU A 468 58.53 0.42 1.39
N ILE A 469 57.24 0.70 1.61
CA ILE A 469 56.57 1.84 0.96
C ILE A 469 55.73 2.63 1.98
N ILE A 470 55.98 3.93 2.08
CA ILE A 470 55.22 4.90 2.86
C ILE A 470 53.86 5.13 2.17
N ILE A 471 52.99 4.13 2.20
CA ILE A 471 51.58 4.27 1.88
C ILE A 471 50.79 3.71 3.07
N ASN A 472 49.89 4.51 3.61
CA ASN A 472 49.05 4.14 4.76
C ASN A 472 47.95 3.17 4.32
N TYR A 473 48.30 1.91 4.08
CA TYR A 473 47.31 0.83 3.95
C TYR A 473 47.40 -0.12 5.14
N ASP A 474 46.24 -0.49 5.68
CA ASP A 474 46.11 -1.55 6.66
C ASP A 474 46.07 -2.93 5.98
N ASN A 475 46.27 -4.00 6.76
CA ASN A 475 46.18 -5.38 6.27
C ASN A 475 44.72 -5.78 6.09
N THR A 476 44.18 -5.55 4.89
CA THR A 476 42.73 -5.59 4.62
C THR A 476 42.35 -6.43 3.42
N LEU A 477 41.16 -7.03 3.46
CA LEU A 477 40.42 -7.61 2.34
C LEU A 477 39.34 -6.62 1.91
N THR A 478 39.40 -6.11 0.68
CA THR A 478 38.31 -5.33 0.08
C THR A 478 37.43 -6.26 -0.75
N LEU A 479 36.13 -6.29 -0.45
CA LEU A 479 35.11 -7.02 -1.21
C LEU A 479 34.27 -6.02 -2.01
N ASP A 480 34.37 -6.11 -3.33
CA ASP A 480 33.98 -5.07 -4.27
C ASP A 480 32.70 -5.46 -5.03
N PRO A 481 31.60 -4.68 -4.95
CA PRO A 481 30.37 -4.97 -5.67
C PRO A 481 30.41 -4.61 -7.16
N ARG A 482 31.40 -3.82 -7.61
CA ARG A 482 31.45 -3.30 -8.98
C ARG A 482 31.58 -4.44 -9.99
N GLY A 483 30.68 -4.47 -10.97
CA GLY A 483 30.63 -5.52 -11.99
C GLY A 483 29.96 -6.83 -11.53
N GLN A 484 29.41 -6.89 -10.33
CA GLN A 484 28.55 -7.99 -9.89
C GLN A 484 27.09 -7.73 -10.25
N THR A 485 26.33 -8.80 -10.50
CA THR A 485 24.88 -8.77 -10.68
C THR A 485 24.24 -9.74 -9.69
N SER A 486 23.08 -9.35 -9.12
CA SER A 486 22.33 -10.12 -8.11
C SER A 486 21.66 -11.36 -8.64
#